data_AF-S5Y5Z9-F1
#
_entry.id   AF-S5Y5Z9-F1
#
_cell.length_a   1.000
_cell.length_b   1.000
_cell.length_c   1.000
_cell.angle_alpha   90.00
_cell.angle_beta   90.00
_cell.angle_gamma   90.00
#
_symmetry.space_group_name_H-M   'P 1'
#
loop_
_entity.id
_entity.type
_entity.pdbx_description
1 polymer ?
#
loop_
_entity_poly.entity_id
_entity_poly.type
_entity_poly.pdbx_seq_one_letter_code
_entity_poly.pdbx_strand_id
1 'polypeptide(L)'
;ITIIIAHRLSTIRYANTIFVLSNRERSDNNNNNNNNKINNEGSYIIEQGTHDSLMKNKNGIYHLMINNQKISSNKSSNNGKIMDR
;
A
#
# COMPACT_ATOMS: atom_id res chain seq x y z
N ILE A 1 5.33 -23.67 -3.11
CA ILE A 1 5.19 -22.43 -2.31
C ILE A 1 5.56 -21.29 -3.24
N THR A 2 4.70 -20.28 -3.38
CA THR A 2 4.91 -19.17 -4.32
C THR A 2 4.78 -17.85 -3.57
N ILE A 3 5.75 -16.96 -3.75
CA ILE A 3 5.76 -15.63 -3.16
C ILE A 3 5.78 -14.61 -4.31
N ILE A 4 4.87 -13.65 -4.27
CA ILE A 4 4.74 -12.59 -5.27
C ILE A 4 4.79 -11.25 -4.54
N ILE A 5 5.67 -10.35 -4.99
CA ILE A 5 5.74 -8.97 -4.53
C ILE A 5 5.22 -8.11 -5.67
N ALA A 6 4.18 -7.32 -5.42
CA ALA A 6 3.52 -6.55 -6.45
C ALA A 6 3.33 -5.09 -6.05
N HIS A 7 3.59 -4.21 -7.01
CA HIS A 7 3.19 -2.81 -6.91
C HIS A 7 1.72 -2.63 -7.33
N ARG A 8 1.26 -3.31 -8.40
CA ARG A 8 -0.15 -3.24 -8.85
C ARG A 8 -0.99 -4.27 -8.10
N LEU A 9 -1.94 -3.81 -7.27
CA LEU A 9 -2.76 -4.71 -6.45
C LEU A 9 -3.66 -5.63 -7.30
N SER A 10 -3.97 -5.25 -8.55
CA SER A 10 -4.71 -6.11 -9.49
C SER A 10 -3.99 -7.41 -9.81
N THR A 11 -2.65 -7.42 -9.79
CA THR A 11 -1.84 -8.60 -10.14
C THR A 11 -1.85 -9.68 -9.06
N ILE A 12 -2.19 -9.30 -7.83
CA ILE A 12 -2.24 -10.21 -6.66
C ILE A 12 -3.66 -10.42 -6.13
N ARG A 13 -4.70 -9.98 -6.85
CA ARG A 13 -6.11 -10.10 -6.43
C ARG A 13 -6.50 -11.54 -6.06
N TYR A 14 -5.98 -12.51 -6.81
CA TYR A 14 -6.34 -13.93 -6.66
C TYR A 14 -5.35 -14.70 -5.78
N ALA A 15 -4.43 -14.02 -5.09
CA ALA A 15 -3.55 -14.68 -4.14
C ALA A 15 -4.38 -15.32 -3.00
N ASN A 16 -4.01 -16.54 -2.61
CA ASN A 16 -4.65 -17.24 -1.49
C ASN A 16 -4.54 -16.44 -0.18
N THR A 17 -3.45 -15.68 -0.01
CA THR A 17 -3.23 -14.79 1.12
C THR A 17 -2.39 -13.62 0.66
N ILE A 18 -2.77 -12.43 1.10
CA ILE A 18 -2.08 -11.16 0.90
C ILE A 18 -1.58 -10.70 2.27
N PHE A 19 -0.33 -10.29 2.34
CA PHE A 19 0.27 -9.65 3.51
C PHE A 19 0.54 -8.18 3.17
N VAL A 20 0.04 -7.28 3.99
CA VAL A 20 0.31 -5.85 3.88
C VAL A 20 1.37 -5.47 4.90
N LEU A 21 2.45 -4.86 4.43
CA LEU A 21 3.57 -4.43 5.26
C LEU A 21 3.50 -2.91 5.48
N SER A 22 3.83 -2.47 6.69
CA SER A 22 4.02 -1.06 7.02
C SER A 22 5.36 -0.84 7.70
N ASN A 23 5.87 0.38 7.60
CA ASN A 23 7.06 0.79 8.31
C ASN A 23 6.71 1.02 9.78
N ARG A 24 7.63 0.65 10.68
CA ARG A 24 7.53 1.01 12.08
C ARG A 24 7.69 2.52 12.21
N GLU A 25 6.76 3.17 12.90
CA GLU A 25 6.93 4.58 13.24
C GLU A 25 8.19 4.73 14.10
N ARG A 26 9.12 5.58 13.67
CA ARG A 26 10.25 5.96 14.51
C ARG A 26 9.68 6.77 15.67
N SER A 27 9.59 6.16 16.84
CA SER A 27 9.32 6.87 18.09
C SER A 27 10.57 7.66 18.51
N ASP A 28 11.04 8.59 17.67
CA ASP A 28 12.11 9.51 18.00
C ASP A 28 11.51 10.76 18.68
N ASN A 29 10.83 10.54 19.80
CA ASN A 29 10.45 11.61 20.72
C ASN A 29 11.65 11.95 21.62
N ASN A 30 12.80 12.33 21.06
CA ASN A 30 13.84 13.04 21.80
C ASN A 30 14.89 13.72 20.90
N ASN A 31 14.76 15.05 20.86
CA ASN A 31 15.80 16.10 20.85
C ASN A 31 17.18 15.79 20.21
N ASN A 32 17.47 16.56 19.16
CA ASN A 32 18.76 17.22 18.90
C ASN A 32 20.02 16.41 19.20
N ASN A 33 20.22 15.29 18.50
CA ASN A 33 21.56 14.82 18.20
C ASN A 33 21.52 14.14 16.83
N ASN A 34 22.28 14.69 15.88
CA ASN A 34 22.41 14.22 14.49
C ASN A 34 23.15 12.88 14.36
N ASN A 35 22.89 11.94 15.27
CA ASN A 35 23.27 10.55 15.11
C ASN A 35 22.03 9.86 14.57
N ASN A 36 22.00 9.70 13.25
CA ASN A 36 21.02 8.87 12.53
C ASN A 36 21.09 7.45 13.10
N LYS A 37 20.38 7.20 14.21
CA LYS A 37 20.29 5.90 14.83
C LYS A 37 19.46 5.07 13.87
N ILE A 38 20.16 4.30 13.05
CA ILE A 38 19.55 3.30 12.19
C ILE A 38 19.01 2.23 13.13
N ASN A 39 17.77 2.41 13.57
CA ASN A 39 17.00 1.35 14.19
C ASN A 39 16.86 0.27 13.10
N ASN A 40 17.58 -0.85 13.22
CA ASN A 40 17.56 -1.98 12.26
C ASN A 40 16.21 -2.76 12.30
N GLU A 41 15.13 -2.05 12.61
CA GLU A 41 13.81 -2.62 12.73
C GLU A 41 13.14 -2.57 11.35
N GLY A 42 12.92 -3.74 10.75
CA GLY A 42 12.26 -3.86 9.45
C GLY A 42 10.77 -3.51 9.49
N SER A 43 10.13 -3.53 8.32
CA SER A 43 8.68 -3.42 8.19
C SER A 43 7.96 -4.58 8.90
N TYR A 44 6.72 -4.36 9.33
CA TYR A 44 5.90 -5.36 10.00
C TYR A 44 4.56 -5.57 9.27
N ILE A 45 3.97 -6.74 9.47
CA ILE A 45 2.67 -7.08 8.89
C ILE A 45 1.59 -6.32 9.66
N ILE A 46 0.78 -5.55 8.93
CA ILE A 46 -0.36 -4.81 9.49
C ILE A 46 -1.70 -5.43 9.14
N GLU A 47 -1.79 -6.15 8.01
CA GLU A 47 -3.01 -6.81 7.57
C GLU A 47 -2.66 -8.13 6.85
N GLN A 48 -3.53 -9.12 7.02
CA GLN A 48 -3.42 -10.42 6.36
C GLN A 48 -4.81 -10.93 5.98
N GLY A 49 -4.95 -11.45 4.76
CA GLY A 49 -6.18 -12.13 4.35
C GLY A 49 -6.29 -12.32 2.84
N THR A 50 -7.47 -12.77 2.41
CA THR A 50 -7.84 -12.75 0.98
C THR A 50 -8.19 -11.34 0.54
N HIS A 51 -8.19 -11.10 -0.78
CA HIS A 51 -8.65 -9.83 -1.35
C HIS A 51 -10.04 -9.43 -0.82
N ASP A 52 -11.00 -10.35 -0.86
CA ASP A 52 -12.37 -10.08 -0.44
C ASP A 52 -12.47 -9.78 1.05
N SER A 53 -11.71 -10.49 1.90
CA SER A 53 -11.69 -10.23 3.34
C SER A 53 -11.13 -8.86 3.65
N LEU A 54 -10.02 -8.48 3.02
CA LEU A 54 -9.39 -7.17 3.21
C LEU A 54 -10.26 -6.03 2.64
N MET A 55 -11.06 -6.28 1.60
CA MET A 55 -12.02 -5.31 1.03
C MET A 55 -13.26 -5.04 1.89
N LYS A 56 -13.57 -5.93 2.84
CA LYS A 56 -14.67 -5.70 3.79
C LYS A 56 -14.32 -4.59 4.80
N ASN A 57 -13.06 -4.49 5.21
CA ASN A 57 -12.62 -3.41 6.11
C ASN A 57 -12.42 -2.10 5.33
N LYS A 58 -13.43 -1.22 5.34
CA LYS A 58 -13.37 0.09 4.65
C LYS A 58 -12.37 1.06 5.26
N ASN A 59 -11.95 0.82 6.50
CA ASN A 59 -10.94 1.62 7.20
C ASN A 59 -9.55 0.97 7.13
N GLY A 60 -9.42 -0.18 6.43
CA GLY A 60 -8.18 -0.92 6.30
C GLY A 60 -7.20 -0.30 5.30
N ILE A 61 -5.91 -0.54 5.50
CA ILE A 61 -4.84 -0.01 4.64
C ILE A 61 -4.93 -0.59 3.23
N TYR A 62 -5.24 -1.88 3.10
CA TYR A 62 -5.46 -2.51 1.80
C TYR A 62 -6.59 -1.85 1.01
N HIS A 63 -7.68 -1.46 1.67
CA HIS A 63 -8.78 -0.73 1.04
C HIS A 63 -8.36 0.65 0.56
N LEU A 64 -7.63 1.39 1.39
CA LEU A 64 -7.06 2.67 1.02
C LEU A 64 -6.12 2.56 -0.20
N MET A 65 -5.22 1.56 -0.21
CA MET A 65 -4.30 1.33 -1.33
C MET A 65 -5.04 1.07 -2.66
N ILE A 66 -6.11 0.26 -2.63
CA ILE A 66 -6.94 0.01 -3.82
C ILE A 66 -7.58 1.29 -4.35
N ASN A 67 -8.13 2.13 -3.46
CA ASN A 67 -8.78 3.38 -3.87
C ASN A 67 -7.76 4.34 -4.50
N ASN A 68 -6.57 4.44 -3.91
CA ASN A 68 -5.50 5.30 -4.43
C ASN A 68 -5.06 4.86 -5.84
N GLN A 69 -4.98 3.55 -6.10
CA GLN A 69 -4.66 3.05 -7.44
C GLN A 69 -5.75 3.34 -8.48
N LYS A 70 -7.04 3.28 -8.10
CA LYS A 70 -8.16 3.63 -8.99
C LYS A 70 -8.17 5.11 -9.38
N ILE A 71 -7.85 6.00 -8.42
CA ILE A 71 -7.78 7.44 -8.68
C ILE A 71 -6.65 7.73 -9.69
N SER A 72 -5.49 7.08 -9.52
CA SER A 72 -4.37 7.21 -10.45
C SER A 72 -4.73 6.78 -11.88
N SER A 73 -5.47 5.67 -12.05
CA SER A 73 -5.90 5.22 -13.38
C SER A 73 -6.91 6.17 -14.04
N ASN A 74 -7.85 6.72 -13.27
CA ASN A 74 -8.89 7.60 -13.82
C ASN A 74 -8.34 8.96 -14.26
N LYS A 75 -7.36 9.50 -13.53
CA LYS A 75 -6.72 10.78 -13.91
C LYS A 75 -6.01 10.71 -15.27
N SER A 76 -5.44 9.55 -15.61
CA SER A 76 -4.80 9.36 -16.92
C SER A 76 -5.81 9.29 -18.08
N SER A 77 -7.04 8.84 -17.84
CA SER A 77 -8.06 8.70 -18.89
C SER A 77 -8.74 10.02 -19.26
N ASN A 78 -8.76 11.01 -18.36
CA ASN A 78 -9.47 12.28 -18.59
C ASN A 78 -8.63 13.32 -19.33
N ASN A 79 -7.30 13.17 -19.36
CA ASN A 79 -6.40 14.09 -20.05
C ASN A 79 -6.34 13.88 -21.58
N GLY A 80 -6.99 12.84 -22.10
CA GLY A 80 -7.03 12.53 -23.55
C GLY A 80 -8.30 12.97 -24.27
N LYS A 81 -9.23 13.68 -23.62
CA LYS A 81 -10.54 14.06 -24.20
C LYS A 81 -10.67 15.54 -24.59
N ILE A 82 -9.58 16.30 -24.63
CA ILE A 82 -9.57 17.72 -24.99
C ILE A 82 -8.64 17.89 -26.19
N MET A 83 -9.10 17.54 -27.39
CA MET A 83 -8.52 17.90 -28.69
C MET A 83 -9.46 17.34 -29.77
N ASP A 84 -10.57 18.04 -30.00
CA ASP A 84 -11.34 18.01 -31.26
C ASP A 84 -12.47 19.03 -31.12
N ARG A 85 -12.14 20.31 -31.36
CA ARG A 85 -13.04 21.37 -31.82
C ARG A 85 -12.25 22.36 -32.65
#